data_AF-A0A538R7B5-F1
#
_entry.id   AF-A0A538R7B5-F1
#
_cell.length_a   1.000
_cell.length_b   1.000
_cell.length_c   1.000
_cell.angle_alpha   90.00
_cell.angle_beta   90.00
_cell.angle_gamma   90.00
#
_symmetry.space_group_name_H-M   'P 1'
#
loop_
_entity.id
_entity.type
_entity.pdbx_description
1 polymer ?
#
loop_
_entity_poly.entity_id
_entity_poly.type
_entity_poly.pdbx_seq_one_letter_code
_entity_poly.pdbx_strand_id
1 'polypeptide(L)'
;MKLAALALVALGLAIVAAGSCSVSHRSGDFACQTQGDCSKDRTCIDGFCALTSDAGIDAQLPPDAALCPAGCTSCVVGQKSCTIDCSLNGGCKQQVVCPAGWSCNVLCSRADACSNGVICPSGTACTVTCSGLRSCKAIACGTGRCSVDCTGSSSCQDVRCGLACACDVVCHINSSCSNLACKPGCTSPSQFGGCTSAPTGCNTCL
;
A
#
# COMPACT_ATOMS: atom_id res chain seq x y z
N MET A 1 -17.03 8.61 -75.42
CA MET A 1 -18.29 8.33 -76.14
C MET A 1 -18.96 7.13 -75.47
N LYS A 2 -20.22 7.30 -75.05
CA LYS A 2 -21.25 6.28 -74.70
C LYS A 2 -20.93 5.29 -73.56
N LEU A 3 -21.52 5.42 -72.36
CA LEU A 3 -22.92 5.09 -71.94
C LEU A 3 -23.25 3.59 -71.87
N ALA A 4 -23.67 3.18 -70.67
CA ALA A 4 -24.58 2.08 -70.30
C ALA A 4 -24.04 0.64 -70.48
N ALA A 5 -24.31 -0.37 -69.64
CA ALA A 5 -25.36 -0.60 -68.63
C ALA A 5 -24.80 -1.54 -67.53
N LEU A 6 -25.06 -1.40 -66.21
CA LEU A 6 -26.33 -1.58 -65.47
C LEU A 6 -26.89 -3.02 -65.52
N ALA A 7 -26.61 -3.82 -64.47
CA ALA A 7 -27.50 -4.84 -63.88
C ALA A 7 -26.82 -5.45 -62.62
N LEU A 8 -27.26 -5.06 -61.42
CA LEU A 8 -28.14 -5.86 -60.54
C LEU A 8 -27.44 -6.99 -59.76
N VAL A 9 -26.92 -6.68 -58.57
CA VAL A 9 -27.19 -7.48 -57.37
C VAL A 9 -27.39 -6.52 -56.21
N ALA A 10 -28.64 -6.22 -55.93
CA ALA A 10 -29.08 -5.48 -54.77
C ALA A 10 -29.24 -6.42 -53.58
N LEU A 11 -29.13 -5.82 -52.40
CA LEU A 11 -29.63 -6.29 -51.10
C LEU A 11 -28.89 -7.44 -50.42
N GLY A 12 -28.17 -7.08 -49.36
CA GLY A 12 -28.01 -7.96 -48.19
C GLY A 12 -26.61 -7.97 -47.60
N LEU A 13 -26.31 -7.05 -46.69
CA LEU A 13 -26.28 -7.38 -45.26
C LEU A 13 -25.81 -6.16 -44.45
N ALA A 14 -26.73 -5.71 -43.59
CA ALA A 14 -26.51 -5.27 -42.22
C ALA A 14 -25.22 -4.50 -41.91
N ILE A 15 -25.42 -3.20 -41.73
CA ILE A 15 -24.62 -2.28 -40.92
C ILE A 15 -24.25 -2.97 -39.60
N VAL A 16 -23.00 -3.44 -39.47
CA VAL A 16 -22.41 -3.77 -38.17
C VAL A 16 -22.02 -2.43 -37.55
N ALA A 17 -23.00 -1.75 -36.97
CA ALA A 17 -22.73 -0.64 -36.07
C ALA A 17 -21.91 -1.20 -34.91
N ALA A 18 -20.73 -0.62 -34.72
CA ALA A 18 -19.84 -0.91 -33.62
C ALA A 18 -20.59 -0.76 -32.29
N GLY A 19 -21.08 -1.88 -31.76
CA GLY A 19 -21.42 -2.03 -30.36
C GLY A 19 -20.13 -2.15 -29.57
N SER A 20 -19.33 -1.09 -29.53
CA SER A 20 -18.46 -0.90 -28.39
C SER A 20 -19.38 -0.83 -27.18
N CYS A 21 -19.28 -1.81 -26.28
CA CYS A 21 -19.80 -1.68 -24.94
C CYS A 21 -19.04 -0.52 -24.29
N SER A 22 -19.48 0.71 -24.54
CA SER A 22 -19.13 1.86 -23.71
C SER A 22 -19.71 1.53 -22.34
N VAL A 23 -18.87 0.96 -21.49
CA VAL A 23 -19.04 1.07 -20.04
C VAL A 23 -18.91 2.55 -19.75
N SER A 24 -19.98 3.29 -19.99
CA SER A 24 -20.11 4.67 -19.52
C SER A 24 -20.26 4.57 -18.02
N HIS A 25 -19.13 4.55 -17.34
CA HIS A 25 -19.06 4.59 -15.89
C HIS A 25 -19.50 5.96 -15.32
N ARG A 26 -19.98 6.86 -16.20
CA ARG A 26 -20.55 8.16 -15.88
C ARG A 26 -22.06 8.05 -16.05
N SER A 27 -22.81 8.16 -14.96
CA SER A 27 -24.26 8.27 -15.05
C SER A 27 -24.61 9.58 -15.77
N GLY A 28 -25.53 9.53 -16.73
CA GLY A 28 -26.01 10.73 -17.43
C GLY A 28 -26.66 11.75 -16.48
N ASP A 29 -27.01 11.31 -15.27
CA ASP A 29 -27.66 12.11 -14.21
C ASP A 29 -26.83 13.31 -13.74
N PHE A 30 -25.53 13.35 -14.04
CA PHE A 30 -24.64 14.46 -13.68
C PHE A 30 -23.97 15.13 -14.86
N ALA A 31 -24.41 14.86 -16.10
CA ALA A 31 -23.87 15.56 -17.27
C ALA A 31 -24.39 17.01 -17.31
N CYS A 32 -23.56 17.95 -17.76
CA CYS A 32 -23.94 19.35 -17.95
C CYS A 32 -23.27 19.94 -19.19
N GLN A 33 -23.92 20.92 -19.81
CA GLN A 33 -23.32 21.80 -20.82
C GLN A 33 -23.10 23.20 -20.27
N THR A 34 -23.93 23.61 -19.31
CA THR A 34 -23.88 24.91 -18.65
C THR A 34 -24.08 24.78 -17.15
N GLN A 35 -23.73 25.83 -16.40
CA GLN A 35 -23.93 25.89 -14.96
C GLN A 35 -25.42 25.72 -14.54
N GLY A 36 -26.36 26.05 -15.43
CA GLY A 36 -27.79 25.93 -15.17
C GLY A 36 -28.30 24.48 -15.12
N ASP A 37 -27.53 23.54 -15.66
CA ASP A 37 -27.87 22.11 -15.65
C ASP A 37 -27.57 21.46 -14.28
N CYS A 38 -26.83 22.17 -13.42
CA CYS A 38 -26.41 21.68 -12.11
C CYS A 38 -27.32 22.19 -10.99
N SER A 39 -27.53 21.33 -9.98
CA SER A 39 -28.15 21.74 -8.71
C SER A 39 -27.31 22.85 -8.04
N LYS A 40 -27.92 23.65 -7.17
CA LYS A 40 -27.32 24.85 -6.56
C LYS A 40 -25.97 24.65 -5.86
N ASP A 41 -25.65 23.42 -5.47
CA ASP A 41 -24.40 23.07 -4.77
C ASP A 41 -23.32 22.47 -5.69
N ARG A 42 -23.54 22.45 -7.01
CA ARG A 42 -22.65 21.82 -7.99
C ARG A 42 -22.24 22.79 -9.09
N THR A 43 -21.03 22.65 -9.61
CA THR A 43 -20.50 23.41 -10.74
C THR A 43 -20.29 22.51 -11.95
N CYS A 44 -20.61 23.05 -13.12
CA CYS A 44 -20.37 22.35 -14.37
C CYS A 44 -18.88 22.42 -14.74
N ILE A 45 -18.19 21.29 -14.65
CA ILE A 45 -16.74 21.16 -14.86
C ILE A 45 -16.50 19.99 -15.80
N ASP A 46 -15.89 20.26 -16.95
CA ASP A 46 -15.61 19.26 -18.01
C ASP A 46 -16.81 18.42 -18.42
N GLY A 47 -17.99 19.04 -18.44
CA GLY A 47 -19.24 18.40 -18.83
C GLY A 47 -19.95 17.63 -17.72
N PHE A 48 -19.54 17.80 -16.45
CA PHE A 48 -20.15 17.15 -15.31
C PHE A 48 -20.41 18.11 -14.14
N CYS A 49 -21.55 17.93 -13.47
CA CYS A 49 -21.90 18.63 -12.24
C CYS A 49 -21.12 18.06 -11.05
N ALA A 50 -19.91 18.56 -10.84
CA ALA A 50 -19.09 18.27 -9.66
C ALA A 50 -19.55 19.14 -8.49
N LEU A 51 -19.36 18.69 -7.25
CA LEU A 51 -19.54 19.59 -6.12
C LEU A 51 -18.40 20.64 -6.17
N THR A 52 -18.65 21.85 -5.71
CA THR A 52 -17.65 22.95 -5.73
C THR A 52 -16.46 22.71 -4.80
N SER A 53 -16.43 21.60 -4.07
CA SER A 53 -15.44 21.28 -3.02
C SER A 53 -14.35 20.30 -3.47
N ASP A 54 -14.45 19.80 -4.70
CA ASP A 54 -13.72 18.62 -5.19
C ASP A 54 -13.06 18.86 -6.54
N ALA A 55 -13.24 20.05 -7.12
CA ALA A 55 -12.63 20.43 -8.39
C ALA A 55 -11.65 21.61 -8.30
N GLY A 56 -11.15 21.88 -7.09
CA GLY A 56 -9.98 22.74 -6.88
C GLY A 56 -8.77 21.88 -6.57
N ILE A 57 -7.65 22.14 -7.25
CA ILE A 57 -6.33 21.54 -6.99
C ILE A 57 -5.78 21.90 -5.59
N ASP A 58 -6.53 22.66 -4.78
CA ASP A 58 -6.29 22.88 -3.35
C ASP A 58 -7.47 22.36 -2.52
N ALA A 59 -7.74 21.05 -2.59
CA ALA A 59 -8.64 20.39 -1.64
C ALA A 59 -8.03 20.51 -0.24
N GLN A 60 -8.29 21.63 0.44
CA GLN A 60 -8.34 21.65 1.88
C GLN A 60 -9.47 20.70 2.25
N LEU A 61 -9.09 19.43 2.47
CA LEU A 61 -10.00 18.37 2.84
C LEU A 61 -10.86 18.85 4.02
N PRO A 62 -12.13 18.42 4.09
CA PRO A 62 -12.94 18.64 5.28
C PRO A 62 -12.13 18.25 6.52
N PRO A 63 -12.16 19.02 7.62
CA PRO A 63 -11.38 18.75 8.83
C PRO A 63 -11.63 17.34 9.43
N ASP A 64 -12.65 16.63 8.93
CA ASP A 64 -13.15 15.36 9.42
C ASP A 64 -12.71 14.17 8.55
N ALA A 65 -12.17 14.40 7.34
CA ALA A 65 -11.53 13.37 6.55
C ALA A 65 -10.11 13.20 7.10
N ALA A 66 -9.99 12.58 8.27
CA ALA A 66 -8.70 12.30 8.86
C ALA A 66 -7.86 11.51 7.84
N LEU A 67 -6.84 12.19 7.31
CA LEU A 67 -6.01 11.63 6.25
C LEU A 67 -5.10 10.58 6.84
N CYS A 68 -4.86 9.54 6.05
CA CYS A 68 -3.81 8.61 6.39
C CYS A 68 -2.47 9.36 6.46
N PRO A 69 -1.63 9.02 7.45
CA PRO A 69 -0.28 9.56 7.49
C PRO A 69 0.44 9.33 6.16
N ALA A 70 1.32 10.25 5.80
CA ALA A 70 2.15 10.11 4.62
C ALA A 70 2.93 8.77 4.69
N GLY A 71 2.97 8.06 3.56
CA GLY A 71 3.63 6.76 3.43
C GLY A 71 2.73 5.55 3.70
N CYS A 72 1.56 5.72 4.31
CA CYS A 72 0.56 4.65 4.39
C CYS A 72 -0.11 4.45 3.03
N THR A 73 -0.22 3.21 2.58
CA THR A 73 -1.05 2.84 1.43
C THR A 73 -2.53 2.82 1.80
N SER A 74 -2.84 2.44 3.04
CA SER A 74 -4.17 2.55 3.64
C SER A 74 -4.05 2.69 5.15
N CYS A 75 -5.11 3.17 5.81
CA CYS A 75 -5.11 3.34 7.26
C CYS A 75 -6.52 3.27 7.86
N VAL A 76 -6.58 3.08 9.18
CA VAL A 76 -7.80 3.20 9.99
C VAL A 76 -7.51 4.22 11.09
N VAL A 77 -7.98 5.45 10.90
CA VAL A 77 -7.61 6.59 11.76
C VAL A 77 -8.05 6.39 13.20
N GLY A 78 -9.29 5.93 13.43
CA GLY A 78 -9.81 5.71 14.78
C GLY A 78 -9.00 4.70 15.60
N GLN A 79 -8.26 3.81 14.93
CA GLN A 79 -7.40 2.80 15.55
C GLN A 79 -5.91 3.16 15.45
N LYS A 80 -5.57 4.27 14.80
CA LYS A 80 -4.20 4.64 14.42
C LYS A 80 -3.45 3.47 13.77
N SER A 81 -4.09 2.77 12.84
CA SER A 81 -3.47 1.67 12.08
C SER A 81 -3.05 2.14 10.70
N CYS A 82 -1.81 1.87 10.29
CA CYS A 82 -1.23 2.23 9.00
C CYS A 82 -0.74 0.95 8.30
N THR A 83 -1.19 0.73 7.08
CA THR A 83 -0.70 -0.36 6.23
C THR A 83 0.15 0.24 5.11
N ILE A 84 1.36 -0.27 4.95
CA ILE A 84 2.29 0.07 3.88
C ILE A 84 2.46 -1.17 3.01
N ASP A 85 1.78 -1.21 1.87
CA ASP A 85 1.88 -2.32 0.92
C ASP A 85 2.85 -1.95 -0.21
N CYS A 86 4.07 -2.48 -0.12
CA CYS A 86 5.11 -2.23 -1.10
C CYS A 86 4.89 -3.01 -2.39
N SER A 87 3.92 -3.91 -2.47
CA SER A 87 3.54 -4.57 -3.72
C SER A 87 2.83 -3.62 -4.70
N LEU A 88 2.19 -2.56 -4.17
CA LEU A 88 1.41 -1.58 -4.93
C LEU A 88 2.25 -0.39 -5.40
N ASN A 89 3.31 -0.03 -4.65
CA ASN A 89 4.12 1.18 -4.88
C ASN A 89 5.50 0.89 -5.47
N GLY A 90 5.58 -0.01 -6.45
CA GLY A 90 6.85 -0.33 -7.12
C GLY A 90 7.93 -0.94 -6.20
N GLY A 91 7.54 -1.56 -5.08
CA GLY A 91 8.47 -2.19 -4.13
C GLY A 91 8.98 -1.30 -3.02
N CYS A 92 8.44 -0.09 -2.80
CA CYS A 92 8.98 0.88 -1.85
C CYS A 92 10.49 1.08 -2.04
N LYS A 93 10.85 1.74 -3.16
CA LYS A 93 12.25 1.99 -3.51
C LYS A 93 12.93 3.02 -2.62
N GLN A 94 12.19 3.70 -1.74
CA GLN A 94 12.74 4.57 -0.70
C GLN A 94 12.70 3.82 0.64
N GLN A 95 13.42 4.34 1.64
CA GLN A 95 13.34 3.79 3.00
C GLN A 95 11.92 3.90 3.53
N VAL A 96 11.38 2.80 4.06
CA VAL A 96 10.04 2.78 4.66
C VAL A 96 10.15 3.26 6.09
N VAL A 97 9.43 4.33 6.43
CA VAL A 97 9.36 4.86 7.79
C VAL A 97 7.92 4.82 8.26
N CYS A 98 7.68 4.06 9.32
CA CYS A 98 6.34 3.98 9.91
C CYS A 98 6.00 5.29 10.66
N PRO A 99 4.75 5.76 10.63
CA PRO A 99 4.34 6.97 11.37
C PRO A 99 4.45 6.77 12.88
N ALA A 100 4.97 7.78 13.60
CA ALA A 100 5.07 7.75 15.06
C ALA A 100 3.69 7.67 15.72
N GLY A 101 3.55 6.80 16.72
CA GLY A 101 2.28 6.61 17.45
C GLY A 101 1.20 5.82 16.69
N TRP A 102 1.53 5.22 15.53
CA TRP A 102 0.64 4.35 14.78
C TRP A 102 1.07 2.88 14.89
N SER A 103 0.10 1.97 14.81
CA SER A 103 0.32 0.56 14.57
C SER A 103 0.61 0.37 13.08
N CYS A 104 1.83 -0.02 12.73
CA CYS A 104 2.30 -0.10 11.36
C CYS A 104 2.34 -1.55 10.88
N ASN A 105 1.78 -1.83 9.71
CA ASN A 105 1.89 -3.11 9.03
C ASN A 105 2.57 -2.91 7.68
N VAL A 106 3.80 -3.41 7.52
CA VAL A 106 4.62 -3.25 6.32
C VAL A 106 4.70 -4.58 5.58
N LEU A 107 4.24 -4.59 4.32
CA LEU A 107 4.23 -5.77 3.46
C LEU A 107 5.25 -5.61 2.33
N CYS A 108 6.34 -6.35 2.42
CA CYS A 108 7.44 -6.35 1.44
C CYS A 108 7.43 -7.66 0.64
N SER A 109 6.39 -7.87 -0.18
CA SER A 109 6.14 -9.14 -0.87
C SER A 109 6.82 -9.31 -2.24
N ARG A 110 7.30 -8.22 -2.85
CA ARG A 110 8.05 -8.28 -4.11
C ARG A 110 9.55 -8.51 -3.87
N ALA A 111 10.23 -9.07 -4.85
CA ALA A 111 11.68 -9.13 -4.86
C ALA A 111 12.29 -7.73 -4.69
N ASP A 112 13.29 -7.61 -3.82
CA ASP A 112 13.97 -6.37 -3.47
C ASP A 112 13.03 -5.26 -2.94
N ALA A 113 11.84 -5.63 -2.45
CA ALA A 113 10.95 -4.69 -1.77
C ALA A 113 11.55 -4.26 -0.44
N CYS A 114 11.38 -2.98 -0.08
CA CYS A 114 11.94 -2.43 1.16
C CYS A 114 13.46 -2.63 1.25
N SER A 115 14.15 -2.63 0.11
CA SER A 115 15.60 -2.85 0.02
C SER A 115 16.44 -1.72 0.63
N ASN A 116 15.84 -0.54 0.80
CA ASN A 116 16.43 0.57 1.57
C ASN A 116 16.10 0.51 3.06
N GLY A 117 15.42 -0.54 3.49
CA GLY A 117 15.12 -0.86 4.87
C GLY A 117 13.79 -0.31 5.37
N VAL A 118 13.44 -0.77 6.58
CA VAL A 118 12.22 -0.41 7.31
C VAL A 118 12.62 0.13 8.68
N ILE A 119 12.16 1.34 8.99
CA ILE A 119 12.32 1.96 10.31
C ILE A 119 10.95 1.96 10.97
N CYS A 120 10.87 1.22 12.08
CA CYS A 120 9.74 1.24 13.00
C CYS A 120 10.11 2.18 14.16
N PRO A 121 9.69 3.46 14.18
CA PRO A 121 10.02 4.35 15.29
C PRO A 121 9.27 3.94 16.57
N SER A 122 9.39 4.76 17.62
CA SER A 122 8.54 4.65 18.80
C SER A 122 7.06 4.67 18.41
N GLY A 123 6.37 3.56 18.69
CA GLY A 123 5.00 3.33 18.24
C GLY A 123 4.34 2.20 19.01
N THR A 124 3.05 2.00 18.78
CA THR A 124 2.23 1.01 19.52
C THR A 124 2.61 -0.41 19.11
N ALA A 125 2.75 -0.65 17.80
CA ALA A 125 3.20 -1.92 17.25
C ALA A 125 3.74 -1.73 15.82
N CYS A 126 4.77 -2.49 15.45
CA CYS A 126 5.25 -2.59 14.08
C CYS A 126 5.27 -4.05 13.68
N THR A 127 4.55 -4.38 12.61
CA THR A 127 4.57 -5.69 11.97
C THR A 127 5.21 -5.55 10.61
N VAL A 128 6.24 -6.34 10.33
CA VAL A 128 6.96 -6.31 9.05
C VAL A 128 6.96 -7.72 8.47
N THR A 129 6.38 -7.88 7.29
CA THR A 129 6.34 -9.16 6.57
C THR A 129 7.23 -9.08 5.34
N CYS A 130 8.27 -9.90 5.33
CA CYS A 130 9.33 -9.93 4.33
C CYS A 130 9.26 -11.25 3.55
N SER A 131 8.30 -11.34 2.63
CA SER A 131 8.09 -12.54 1.80
C SER A 131 8.78 -12.49 0.44
N GLY A 132 9.18 -11.30 -0.01
CA GLY A 132 9.95 -11.15 -1.25
C GLY A 132 11.39 -11.64 -1.12
N LEU A 133 11.95 -12.14 -2.23
CA LEU A 133 13.38 -12.45 -2.34
C LEU A 133 14.22 -11.19 -2.04
N ARG A 134 15.18 -11.29 -1.11
CA ARG A 134 16.01 -10.15 -0.66
C ARG A 134 15.20 -8.93 -0.20
N SER A 135 13.97 -9.15 0.26
CA SER A 135 13.15 -8.08 0.83
C SER A 135 13.68 -7.67 2.22
N CYS A 136 13.35 -6.46 2.64
CA CYS A 136 13.70 -5.94 3.96
C CYS A 136 15.19 -6.07 4.29
N LYS A 137 16.04 -5.40 3.51
CA LYS A 137 17.50 -5.50 3.68
C LYS A 137 17.94 -5.15 5.11
N ALA A 138 17.34 -4.11 5.68
CA ALA A 138 17.59 -3.69 7.05
C ALA A 138 16.26 -3.38 7.76
N ILE A 139 16.10 -3.81 9.00
CA ILE A 139 14.95 -3.50 9.85
C ILE A 139 15.47 -2.93 11.17
N ALA A 140 15.07 -1.70 11.47
CA ALA A 140 15.37 -1.04 12.74
C ALA A 140 14.09 -0.93 13.56
N CYS A 141 14.00 -1.76 14.61
CA CYS A 141 12.93 -1.68 15.59
C CYS A 141 13.26 -0.56 16.60
N GLY A 142 12.27 0.31 16.84
CA GLY A 142 12.29 1.33 17.88
C GLY A 142 11.91 0.74 19.23
N THR A 143 11.31 1.54 20.11
CA THR A 143 10.96 1.11 21.47
C THR A 143 9.66 0.30 21.54
N GLY A 144 8.80 0.34 20.52
CA GLY A 144 7.52 -0.37 20.52
C GLY A 144 7.63 -1.90 20.40
N ARG A 145 6.48 -2.58 20.33
CA ARG A 145 6.44 -3.99 19.93
C ARG A 145 6.83 -4.12 18.46
N CYS A 146 7.80 -4.95 18.15
CA CYS A 146 8.28 -5.23 16.80
C CYS A 146 8.09 -6.72 16.49
N SER A 147 7.30 -7.01 15.46
CA SER A 147 7.07 -8.37 14.96
C SER A 147 7.58 -8.44 13.52
N VAL A 148 8.59 -9.26 13.27
CA VAL A 148 9.19 -9.42 11.96
C VAL A 148 9.03 -10.86 11.51
N ASP A 149 8.42 -11.03 10.35
CA ASP A 149 8.22 -12.33 9.71
C ASP A 149 9.02 -12.43 8.42
N CYS A 150 10.02 -13.30 8.41
CA CYS A 150 10.99 -13.47 7.34
C CYS A 150 10.75 -14.82 6.65
N THR A 151 9.98 -14.78 5.57
CA THR A 151 9.60 -15.96 4.76
C THR A 151 10.33 -16.02 3.42
N GLY A 152 10.83 -14.90 2.91
CA GLY A 152 11.59 -14.85 1.66
C GLY A 152 13.03 -15.36 1.82
N SER A 153 13.62 -15.90 0.76
CA SER A 153 15.06 -16.21 0.76
C SER A 153 15.88 -14.93 0.84
N SER A 154 16.89 -14.92 1.72
CA SER A 154 17.72 -13.74 1.99
C SER A 154 16.92 -12.49 2.34
N SER A 155 15.70 -12.67 2.85
CA SER A 155 14.96 -11.61 3.53
C SER A 155 15.76 -11.14 4.77
N CYS A 156 15.36 -10.04 5.40
CA CYS A 156 15.80 -9.70 6.76
C CYS A 156 17.32 -9.84 6.99
N GLN A 157 18.14 -9.23 6.11
CA GLN A 157 19.59 -9.42 6.17
C GLN A 157 20.19 -8.81 7.43
N ASP A 158 19.67 -7.66 7.87
CA ASP A 158 20.03 -7.02 9.13
C ASP A 158 18.77 -6.65 9.91
N VAL A 159 18.56 -7.28 11.07
CA VAL A 159 17.45 -6.98 11.97
C VAL A 159 18.00 -6.50 13.30
N ARG A 160 17.67 -5.26 13.65
CA ARG A 160 18.09 -4.60 14.88
C ARG A 160 16.87 -4.42 15.77
N CYS A 161 16.75 -5.28 16.78
CA CYS A 161 15.68 -5.15 17.78
C CYS A 161 15.86 -3.92 18.70
N GLY A 162 17.08 -3.41 18.84
CA GLY A 162 17.36 -2.17 19.58
C GLY A 162 16.84 -2.21 21.03
N LEU A 163 16.11 -1.16 21.40
CA LEU A 163 15.46 -1.00 22.71
C LEU A 163 13.98 -1.39 22.69
N ALA A 164 13.55 -2.19 21.72
CA ALA A 164 12.16 -2.65 21.61
C ALA A 164 11.72 -3.32 22.91
N CYS A 165 10.57 -2.89 23.43
CA CYS A 165 9.98 -3.53 24.60
C CYS A 165 9.66 -5.00 24.31
N ALA A 166 9.30 -5.34 23.09
CA ALA A 166 9.13 -6.72 22.65
C ALA A 166 9.59 -6.84 21.19
N CYS A 167 10.52 -7.76 20.92
CA CYS A 167 10.98 -8.03 19.56
C CYS A 167 10.83 -9.53 19.26
N ASP A 168 9.90 -9.84 18.36
CA ASP A 168 9.68 -11.18 17.84
C ASP A 168 10.14 -11.21 16.38
N VAL A 169 11.15 -12.02 16.07
CA VAL A 169 11.68 -12.19 14.71
C VAL A 169 11.64 -13.67 14.39
N VAL A 170 10.86 -14.03 13.38
CA VAL A 170 10.70 -15.42 12.92
C VAL A 170 11.37 -15.58 11.56
N CYS A 171 12.35 -16.48 11.52
CA CYS A 171 13.05 -16.87 10.31
C CYS A 171 12.50 -18.23 9.87
N HIS A 172 11.90 -18.32 8.69
CA HIS A 172 11.23 -19.55 8.23
C HIS A 172 12.14 -20.51 7.48
N ILE A 173 13.27 -20.03 6.96
CA ILE A 173 14.32 -20.85 6.34
C ILE A 173 15.69 -20.33 6.77
N ASN A 174 16.71 -21.19 6.72
CA ASN A 174 18.07 -20.87 7.18
C ASN A 174 18.69 -19.63 6.49
N SER A 175 18.26 -19.31 5.27
CA SER A 175 18.75 -18.15 4.52
C SER A 175 17.85 -16.93 4.64
N SER A 176 16.72 -16.99 5.37
CA SER A 176 15.80 -15.84 5.53
C SER A 176 16.32 -14.76 6.47
N CYS A 177 17.39 -15.04 7.20
CA CYS A 177 17.96 -14.16 8.20
C CYS A 177 19.48 -14.33 8.16
N SER A 178 20.23 -13.24 8.31
CA SER A 178 21.71 -13.29 8.27
C SER A 178 22.35 -12.62 9.46
N ASN A 179 21.89 -11.43 9.83
CA ASN A 179 22.39 -10.67 10.96
C ASN A 179 21.22 -10.26 11.86
N LEU A 180 21.07 -10.94 13.01
CA LEU A 180 20.07 -10.62 14.01
C LEU A 180 20.75 -10.08 15.26
N ALA A 181 20.42 -8.84 15.62
CA ALA A 181 20.78 -8.25 16.89
C ALA A 181 19.56 -8.28 17.83
N CYS A 182 19.39 -9.42 18.51
CA CYS A 182 18.40 -9.58 19.57
C CYS A 182 18.91 -8.98 20.89
N LYS A 183 17.98 -8.68 21.81
CA LYS A 183 18.32 -8.39 23.21
C LYS A 183 19.04 -9.60 23.83
N PRO A 184 20.09 -9.42 24.66
CA PRO A 184 20.80 -10.53 25.28
C PRO A 184 19.85 -11.47 26.03
N GLY A 185 19.94 -12.79 25.76
CA GLY A 185 19.06 -13.79 26.35
C GLY A 185 17.67 -13.92 25.69
N CYS A 186 17.39 -13.13 24.64
CA CYS A 186 16.09 -13.10 23.95
C CYS A 186 16.15 -13.69 22.54
N THR A 187 17.11 -14.57 22.28
CA THR A 187 17.19 -15.34 21.04
C THR A 187 16.16 -16.47 21.06
N SER A 188 15.43 -16.64 19.97
CA SER A 188 14.44 -17.71 19.82
C SER A 188 15.14 -19.07 19.59
N PRO A 189 14.67 -20.16 20.22
CA PRO A 189 15.17 -21.51 19.97
C PRO A 189 14.62 -22.13 18.66
N SER A 190 14.05 -21.32 17.76
CA SER A 190 13.53 -21.78 16.47
C SER A 190 14.63 -22.44 15.62
N GLN A 191 14.22 -23.40 14.78
CA GLN A 191 15.10 -24.19 13.92
C GLN A 191 16.07 -23.35 13.07
N PHE A 192 15.67 -22.14 12.70
CA PHE A 192 16.43 -21.22 11.86
C PHE A 192 16.86 -19.94 12.61
N GLY A 193 16.83 -19.96 13.94
CA GLY A 193 17.09 -18.80 14.78
C GLY A 193 15.97 -17.76 14.75
N GLY A 194 16.15 -16.69 15.50
CA GLY A 194 15.16 -15.62 15.65
C GLY A 194 15.37 -14.81 16.93
N CYS A 195 14.51 -13.82 17.14
CA CYS A 195 14.36 -13.13 18.42
C CYS A 195 12.97 -13.43 18.98
N THR A 196 12.85 -13.48 20.30
CA THR A 196 11.55 -13.69 20.96
C THR A 196 11.43 -12.83 22.20
N SER A 197 10.23 -12.30 22.40
CA SER A 197 9.84 -11.57 23.60
C SER A 197 9.22 -12.47 24.69
N ALA A 198 9.09 -13.79 24.44
CA ALA A 198 8.40 -14.70 25.36
C ALA A 198 9.08 -14.88 26.73
N PRO A 199 10.43 -14.97 26.85
CA PRO A 199 11.07 -15.07 28.16
C PRO A 199 10.88 -13.80 28.99
N THR A 200 10.78 -13.95 30.31
CA THR A 200 10.66 -12.81 31.22
C THR A 200 11.86 -11.87 31.08
N GLY A 201 11.59 -10.57 30.91
CA GLY A 201 12.63 -9.56 30.67
C GLY A 201 12.95 -9.30 29.20
N CYS A 202 12.47 -10.14 28.28
CA CYS A 202 12.53 -9.90 26.83
C CYS A 202 11.34 -9.08 26.31
N ASN A 203 10.30 -8.96 27.11
CA ASN A 203 9.11 -8.13 26.91
C ASN A 203 9.16 -6.80 27.72
N THR A 204 10.35 -6.37 28.16
CA THR A 204 10.55 -5.10 28.88
C THR A 204 11.42 -4.13 28.09
N CYS A 205 11.01 -2.86 28.09
CA CYS A 205 11.78 -1.75 27.54
C CYS A 205 13.04 -1.52 28.41
N LEU A 206 14.14 -1.12 27.77
CA LEU A 206 15.36 -0.65 28.44
C LEU A 206 15.47 0.86 28.37
#